data_AF-A0A6N2HWC7-F1
#
_entry.id   AF-A0A6N2HWC7-F1
#
_cell.length_a   1.000
_cell.length_b   1.000
_cell.length_c   1.000
_cell.angle_alpha   90.00
_cell.angle_beta   90.00
_cell.angle_gamma   90.00
#
_symmetry.space_group_name_H-M   'P 1'
#
loop_
_entity.id
_entity.type
_entity.pdbx_description
1 polymer ?
#
loop_
_entity_poly.entity_id
_entity_poly.type
_entity_poly.pdbx_seq_one_letter_code
_entity_poly.pdbx_strand_id
1 'polypeptide(L)'
;MLEDGDRGSAQDRQPVHERNREAAVRGPVPSSADYSPFAHLTVPNAPLYRQVMRTFLAAKERFAVHLRPEDVYAALEAGSRPSDVEAVTKALDSLVGWGNLRADPDHARVTAVEDFYRRRFIYQLTRAGEAAEAALGAYDEVLGRRGELQAVALHDIVTQLRALLVIAAQDEPDPAKAYVALSVLTARFTDLADNARAFMGSLQRTIDLHDIEVEAFLAYKDRLIQYLERFIQDLITLGGRIALLIGELEDQGRVGPLLRIAAAREAVDASPDDAEHAEAVAYERWADRWSGLAQWFVSG
;
A
#
# COMPACT_ATOMS: atom_id res chain seq x y z
N MET A 1 -29.52 -12.88 -73.47
CA MET A 1 -28.48 -13.66 -74.18
C MET A 1 -27.28 -12.74 -74.31
N LEU A 2 -26.48 -12.67 -73.23
CA LEU A 2 -25.22 -13.41 -73.03
C LEU A 2 -24.11 -12.72 -73.84
N GLU A 3 -23.26 -11.93 -73.17
CA GLU A 3 -21.91 -12.32 -72.66
C GLU A 3 -20.85 -11.92 -73.71
N ASP A 4 -19.62 -11.51 -73.43
CA ASP A 4 -18.86 -11.15 -72.24
C ASP A 4 -17.53 -10.57 -72.78
N GLY A 5 -16.70 -9.94 -71.94
CA GLY A 5 -15.25 -9.94 -72.18
C GLY A 5 -14.52 -8.61 -72.40
N ASP A 6 -13.99 -8.11 -71.29
CA ASP A 6 -12.55 -7.88 -71.08
C ASP A 6 -12.03 -6.44 -70.87
N ARG A 7 -12.14 -6.04 -69.59
CA ARG A 7 -11.12 -5.51 -68.67
C ARG A 7 -9.90 -4.76 -69.25
N GLY A 8 -9.92 -3.44 -69.06
CA GLY A 8 -8.74 -2.58 -68.98
C GLY A 8 -8.84 -1.67 -67.76
N SER A 9 -7.96 -1.88 -66.79
CA SER A 9 -7.90 -1.27 -65.46
C SER A 9 -7.96 0.26 -65.46
N ALA A 10 -9.02 0.82 -64.89
CA ALA A 10 -9.09 2.23 -64.52
C ALA A 10 -8.41 2.40 -63.15
N GLN A 11 -7.28 3.09 -63.18
CA GLN A 11 -6.51 3.49 -62.01
C GLN A 11 -7.25 4.65 -61.32
N ASP A 12 -8.02 4.30 -60.29
CA ASP A 12 -8.83 5.23 -59.53
C ASP A 12 -7.94 6.15 -58.67
N ARG A 13 -8.06 7.45 -58.92
CA ARG A 13 -7.33 8.52 -58.22
C ARG A 13 -8.07 8.85 -56.93
N GLN A 14 -7.65 8.27 -55.81
CA GLN A 14 -8.07 8.76 -54.49
C GLN A 14 -7.37 10.09 -54.15
N PRO A 15 -8.09 11.08 -53.57
CA PRO A 15 -7.56 12.41 -53.30
C PRO A 15 -6.59 12.43 -52.10
N VAL A 16 -5.54 13.25 -52.22
CA VAL A 16 -4.39 13.38 -51.29
C VAL A 16 -4.75 13.95 -49.91
N HIS A 17 -6.01 14.34 -49.67
CA HIS A 17 -6.42 15.04 -48.44
C HIS A 17 -6.83 14.15 -47.26
N GLU A 18 -6.86 12.82 -47.41
CA GLU A 18 -7.25 11.90 -46.32
C GLU A 18 -6.06 11.25 -45.60
N ARG A 19 -4.84 11.35 -46.16
CA ARG A 19 -3.62 10.80 -45.55
C ARG A 19 -3.00 11.63 -44.42
N ASN A 20 -3.48 12.86 -44.20
CA ASN A 20 -2.93 13.80 -43.22
C ASN A 20 -3.84 14.05 -42.00
N ARG A 21 -4.92 13.27 -41.82
CA ARG A 21 -5.76 13.35 -40.61
C ARG A 21 -5.48 12.27 -39.55
N GLU A 22 -4.73 11.21 -39.89
CA GLU A 22 -4.32 10.19 -38.92
C GLU A 22 -2.98 10.46 -38.23
N ALA A 23 -2.25 11.51 -38.62
CA ALA A 23 -0.97 11.88 -38.02
C ALA A 23 -1.08 12.80 -36.79
N ALA A 24 -2.29 13.15 -36.34
CA ALA A 24 -2.53 14.14 -35.28
C ALA A 24 -3.43 13.63 -34.15
N VAL A 25 -3.31 12.36 -33.76
CA VAL A 25 -3.81 11.84 -32.46
C VAL A 25 -2.81 10.82 -31.91
N ARG A 26 -1.58 11.26 -31.66
CA ARG A 26 -0.72 10.62 -30.68
C ARG A 26 -0.25 11.72 -29.76
N GLY A 27 -1.03 11.95 -28.69
CA GLY A 27 -0.50 12.61 -27.49
C GLY A 27 0.79 11.90 -27.07
N PRO A 28 1.67 12.55 -26.29
CA PRO A 28 2.94 11.96 -25.90
C PRO A 28 2.69 10.54 -25.40
N VAL A 29 3.24 9.56 -26.13
CA VAL A 29 3.29 8.18 -25.65
C VAL A 29 3.93 8.28 -24.28
N PRO A 30 3.29 7.79 -23.19
CA PRO A 30 3.91 7.85 -21.88
C PRO A 30 5.30 7.23 -22.03
N SER A 31 6.34 8.03 -21.74
CA SER A 31 7.70 7.54 -21.81
C SER A 31 7.75 6.25 -21.00
N SER A 32 8.41 5.22 -21.52
CA SER A 32 8.67 3.97 -20.79
C SER A 32 8.83 4.27 -19.31
N ALA A 33 7.97 3.72 -18.46
CA ALA A 33 8.03 3.97 -17.03
C ALA A 33 9.48 3.72 -16.58
N ASP A 34 10.14 4.77 -16.09
CA ASP A 34 11.55 4.68 -15.73
C ASP A 34 11.66 3.88 -14.42
N TYR A 35 11.92 2.58 -14.55
CA TYR A 35 12.13 1.66 -13.43
C TYR A 35 13.56 1.75 -12.86
N SER A 36 14.34 2.77 -13.21
CA SER A 36 15.67 3.04 -12.65
C SER A 36 15.75 2.95 -11.11
N PRO A 37 14.73 3.38 -10.34
CA PRO A 37 14.74 3.19 -8.89
C PRO A 37 14.95 1.74 -8.44
N PHE A 38 14.49 0.74 -9.21
CA PHE A 38 14.66 -0.68 -8.90
C PHE A 38 16.04 -1.26 -9.28
N ALA A 39 16.89 -0.50 -9.98
CA ALA A 39 18.19 -0.97 -10.48
C ALA A 39 19.13 -1.46 -9.36
N HIS A 40 18.99 -0.92 -8.14
CA HIS A 40 19.79 -1.31 -6.98
C HIS A 40 19.58 -2.77 -6.55
N LEU A 41 18.52 -3.44 -7.03
CA LEU A 41 18.18 -4.82 -6.67
C LEU A 41 19.00 -5.88 -7.42
N THR A 42 19.56 -5.53 -8.59
CA THR A 42 20.19 -6.49 -9.52
C THR A 42 21.71 -6.39 -9.55
N VAL A 43 22.29 -5.55 -8.69
CA VAL A 43 23.73 -5.28 -8.62
C VAL A 43 24.37 -5.98 -7.41
N PRO A 44 25.69 -6.28 -7.44
CA PRO A 44 26.36 -7.01 -6.36
C PRO A 44 26.21 -6.39 -4.96
N ASN A 45 26.13 -5.06 -4.86
CA ASN A 45 25.99 -4.35 -3.58
C ASN A 45 24.53 -4.15 -3.12
N ALA A 46 23.56 -4.87 -3.72
CA ALA A 46 22.14 -4.80 -3.37
C ALA A 46 21.85 -4.85 -1.86
N PRO A 47 22.51 -5.70 -1.04
CA PRO A 47 22.26 -5.74 0.40
C PRO A 47 22.52 -4.41 1.11
N LEU A 48 23.60 -3.70 0.75
CA LEU A 48 23.93 -2.40 1.32
C LEU A 48 22.93 -1.34 0.89
N TYR A 49 22.56 -1.30 -0.40
CA TYR A 49 21.57 -0.37 -0.92
C TYR A 49 20.22 -0.54 -0.22
N ARG A 50 19.77 -1.78 -0.01
CA ARG A 50 18.52 -2.05 0.73
C ARG A 50 18.56 -1.57 2.17
N GLN A 51 19.69 -1.71 2.86
CA GLN A 51 19.81 -1.22 4.24
C GLN A 51 19.83 0.31 4.30
N VAL A 52 20.51 0.96 3.35
CA VAL A 52 20.49 2.43 3.25
C VAL A 52 19.07 2.92 2.99
N MET A 53 18.34 2.35 2.03
CA MET A 53 16.95 2.72 1.73
C MET A 53 16.00 2.51 2.92
N ARG A 54 16.11 1.38 3.65
CA ARG A 54 15.34 1.15 4.88
C ARG A 54 15.67 2.16 5.98
N THR A 55 16.92 2.62 6.05
CA THR A 55 17.33 3.67 6.99
C THR A 55 16.60 4.99 6.70
N PHE A 56 16.49 5.37 5.42
CA PHE A 56 15.71 6.54 5.02
C PHE A 56 14.21 6.39 5.31
N LEU A 57 13.63 5.22 5.05
CA LEU A 57 12.23 4.95 5.36
C LEU A 57 11.97 5.07 6.88
N ALA A 58 12.82 4.46 7.70
CA ALA A 58 12.71 4.51 9.16
C ALA A 58 12.99 5.92 9.73
N ALA A 59 13.81 6.74 9.06
CA ALA A 59 14.01 8.15 9.41
C ALA A 59 12.75 8.97 9.09
N LYS A 60 12.14 8.74 7.93
CA LYS A 60 10.89 9.39 7.51
C LYS A 60 9.75 9.08 8.46
N GLU A 61 9.60 7.83 8.92
CA GLU A 61 8.60 7.44 9.94
C GLU A 61 8.76 8.21 11.26
N ARG A 62 9.99 8.66 11.58
CA ARG A 62 10.30 9.49 12.74
C ARG A 62 10.31 10.99 12.40
N PHE A 63 9.76 11.37 11.26
CA PHE A 63 9.69 12.75 10.76
C PHE A 63 11.05 13.42 10.49
N ALA A 64 12.13 12.65 10.37
CA ALA A 64 13.43 13.15 9.93
C ALA A 64 13.48 13.18 8.39
N VAL A 65 13.58 14.38 7.83
CA VAL A 65 13.45 14.61 6.37
C VAL A 65 14.77 14.40 5.62
N HIS A 66 15.91 14.65 6.27
CA HIS A 66 17.23 14.57 5.64
C HIS A 66 18.20 13.78 6.52
N LEU A 67 19.09 13.02 5.91
CA LEU A 67 20.17 12.31 6.60
C LEU A 67 21.53 12.68 5.99
N ARG A 68 22.56 12.77 6.85
CA ARG A 68 23.95 12.85 6.40
C ARG A 68 24.57 11.45 6.25
N PRO A 69 25.65 11.29 5.47
CA PRO A 69 26.35 10.01 5.37
C PRO A 69 26.75 9.40 6.71
N GLU A 70 27.17 10.22 7.68
CA GLU A 70 27.50 9.76 9.04
C GLU A 70 26.28 9.24 9.81
N ASP A 71 25.11 9.87 9.64
CA ASP A 71 23.87 9.46 10.30
C ASP A 71 23.40 8.11 9.73
N VAL A 72 23.48 7.96 8.40
CA VAL A 72 23.19 6.69 7.72
C VAL A 72 24.16 5.62 8.22
N TYR A 73 25.46 5.88 8.22
CA TYR A 73 26.48 4.95 8.70
C TYR A 73 26.23 4.50 10.14
N ALA A 74 25.89 5.43 11.03
CA ALA A 74 25.60 5.15 12.44
C ALA A 74 24.34 4.29 12.63
N ALA A 75 23.34 4.45 11.74
CA ALA A 75 22.08 3.72 11.78
C ALA A 75 22.15 2.30 11.17
N LEU A 76 23.15 2.00 10.32
CA LEU A 76 23.33 0.67 9.75
C LEU A 76 23.64 -0.38 10.84
N GLU A 77 23.12 -1.59 10.69
CA GLU A 77 23.37 -2.71 11.62
C GLU A 77 24.86 -3.07 11.68
N ALA A 78 25.38 -3.34 12.89
CA ALA A 78 26.81 -3.56 13.09
C ALA A 78 27.40 -4.73 12.30
N GLY A 79 26.61 -5.79 12.03
CA GLY A 79 27.06 -6.97 11.28
C GLY A 79 27.18 -6.76 9.76
N SER A 80 26.58 -5.69 9.23
CA SER A 80 26.53 -5.39 7.79
C SER A 80 27.02 -3.99 7.44
N ARG A 81 27.39 -3.20 8.46
CA ARG A 81 27.97 -1.87 8.32
C ARG A 81 29.33 -1.98 7.62
N PRO A 82 29.58 -1.17 6.57
CA PRO A 82 30.90 -1.10 5.94
C PRO A 82 31.99 -0.66 6.93
N SER A 83 33.25 -0.93 6.57
CA SER A 83 34.42 -0.52 7.36
C SER A 83 34.59 1.00 7.48
N ASP A 84 34.05 1.75 6.52
CA ASP A 84 34.18 3.21 6.47
C ASP A 84 32.89 3.88 5.97
N VAL A 85 32.81 5.19 6.22
CA VAL A 85 31.72 6.06 5.76
C VAL A 85 31.81 6.32 4.24
N GLU A 86 32.98 6.10 3.62
CA GLU A 86 33.18 6.32 2.19
C GLU A 86 32.36 5.32 1.35
N ALA A 87 32.29 4.07 1.77
CA ALA A 87 31.43 3.05 1.17
C ALA A 87 29.95 3.43 1.23
N VAL A 88 29.50 4.03 2.34
CA VAL A 88 28.13 4.57 2.46
C VAL A 88 27.92 5.75 1.53
N THR A 89 28.91 6.64 1.41
CA THR A 89 28.86 7.81 0.50
C THR A 89 28.71 7.35 -0.97
N LYS A 90 29.52 6.38 -1.40
CA LYS A 90 29.39 5.78 -2.75
C LYS A 90 28.03 5.12 -2.96
N ALA A 91 27.48 4.51 -1.90
CA ALA A 91 26.16 3.90 -1.99
C ALA A 91 25.05 4.95 -2.17
N LEU A 92 25.13 6.06 -1.43
CA LEU A 92 24.23 7.20 -1.55
C LEU A 92 24.30 7.82 -2.95
N ASP A 93 25.49 8.03 -3.50
CA ASP A 93 25.66 8.59 -4.85
C ASP A 93 25.05 7.70 -5.93
N SER A 94 25.16 6.38 -5.78
CA SER A 94 24.55 5.41 -6.71
C SER A 94 23.02 5.44 -6.62
N LEU A 95 22.47 5.53 -5.40
CA LEU A 95 21.03 5.67 -5.17
C LEU A 95 20.48 7.01 -5.67
N VAL A 96 21.28 8.09 -5.66
CA VAL A 96 20.95 9.35 -6.34
C VAL A 96 20.93 9.16 -7.86
N GLY A 97 21.93 8.48 -8.41
CA GLY A 97 21.99 8.18 -9.85
C GLY A 97 20.79 7.38 -10.36
N TRP A 98 20.24 6.49 -9.54
CA TRP A 98 19.01 5.73 -9.83
C TRP A 98 17.70 6.46 -9.49
N GLY A 99 17.79 7.71 -8.99
CA GLY A 99 16.62 8.52 -8.64
C GLY A 99 15.91 8.10 -7.35
N ASN A 100 16.50 7.20 -6.55
CA ASN A 100 15.95 6.80 -5.24
C ASN A 100 16.12 7.91 -4.19
N LEU A 101 17.27 8.58 -4.23
CA LEU A 101 17.62 9.67 -3.32
C LEU A 101 17.85 10.97 -4.09
N ARG A 102 17.72 12.09 -3.40
CA ARG A 102 18.18 13.40 -3.84
C ARG A 102 19.28 13.86 -2.89
N ALA A 103 20.34 14.46 -3.44
CA ALA A 103 21.39 15.10 -2.68
C ALA A 103 21.23 16.63 -2.75
N ASP A 104 21.26 17.28 -1.61
CA ASP A 104 21.25 18.74 -1.49
C ASP A 104 22.50 19.20 -0.72
N PRO A 105 23.13 20.33 -1.08
CA PRO A 105 24.28 20.84 -0.34
C PRO A 105 23.93 21.15 1.12
N ASP A 106 24.78 20.71 2.05
CA ASP A 106 24.59 20.99 3.47
C ASP A 106 25.13 22.40 3.83
N HIS A 107 24.24 23.39 3.84
CA HIS A 107 24.58 24.78 4.18
C HIS A 107 24.59 25.08 5.69
N ALA A 108 24.26 24.11 6.56
CA ALA A 108 24.02 24.36 7.98
C ALA A 108 25.29 24.43 8.86
N ARG A 109 26.48 24.15 8.30
CA ARG A 109 27.77 24.25 9.01
C ARG A 109 28.78 25.06 8.20
N VAL A 110 28.77 26.38 8.38
CA VAL A 110 29.87 27.25 7.92
C VAL A 110 30.39 28.03 9.13
N THR A 111 31.30 27.41 9.90
CA THR A 111 32.03 28.09 10.98
C THR A 111 33.55 28.02 10.82
N ALA A 112 34.08 27.35 9.79
CA ALA A 112 35.52 27.31 9.50
C ALA A 112 35.80 27.34 7.99
N VAL A 113 36.86 28.03 7.58
CA VAL A 113 37.30 28.16 6.17
C VAL A 113 37.72 26.80 5.58
N GLU A 114 38.11 25.83 6.42
CA GLU A 114 38.44 24.46 6.02
C GLU A 114 37.21 23.60 5.70
N ASP A 115 36.03 23.96 6.21
CA ASP A 115 34.75 23.31 5.89
C ASP A 115 34.19 23.74 4.53
N PHE A 116 34.70 24.83 3.94
CA PHE A 116 34.24 25.36 2.65
C PHE A 116 34.61 24.46 1.46
N TYR A 117 35.64 23.62 1.60
CA TYR A 117 36.20 22.80 0.51
C TYR A 117 35.76 21.33 0.51
N ARG A 118 35.06 20.84 1.55
CA ARG A 118 34.44 19.50 1.53
C ARG A 118 32.98 19.65 1.14
N ARG A 119 32.61 19.21 -0.08
CA ARG A 119 31.22 19.14 -0.54
C ARG A 119 30.45 18.15 0.34
N ARG A 120 29.90 18.64 1.46
CA ARG A 120 29.02 17.88 2.34
C ARG A 120 27.61 17.95 1.77
N PHE A 121 26.99 16.80 1.59
CA PHE A 121 25.62 16.66 1.12
C PHE A 121 24.74 16.10 2.22
N ILE A 122 23.51 16.58 2.27
CA ILE A 122 22.41 15.90 2.93
C ILE A 122 21.58 15.19 1.86
N TYR A 123 21.02 14.06 2.24
CA TYR A 123 20.27 13.21 1.33
C TYR A 123 18.83 13.09 1.80
N GLN A 124 17.90 12.99 0.84
CA GLN A 124 16.48 12.81 1.07
C GLN A 124 15.92 11.72 0.17
N LEU A 125 14.96 10.95 0.68
CA LEU A 125 14.20 9.98 -0.11
C LEU A 125 13.30 10.69 -1.13
N THR A 126 13.37 10.29 -2.40
CA THR A 126 12.47 10.84 -3.42
C THR A 126 11.14 10.10 -3.42
N ARG A 127 10.11 10.67 -4.04
CA ARG A 127 8.83 9.98 -4.28
C ARG A 127 9.01 8.66 -5.06
N ALA A 128 9.99 8.58 -5.95
CA ALA A 128 10.28 7.37 -6.72
C ALA A 128 10.96 6.30 -5.85
N GLY A 129 11.90 6.69 -4.98
CA GLY A 129 12.51 5.79 -4.00
C GLY A 129 11.51 5.28 -2.97
N GLU A 130 10.57 6.14 -2.54
CA GLU A 130 9.44 5.74 -1.68
C GLU A 130 8.54 4.70 -2.35
N ALA A 131 8.15 4.95 -3.60
CA ALA A 131 7.33 4.00 -4.35
C ALA A 131 8.04 2.66 -4.57
N ALA A 132 9.36 2.69 -4.78
CA ALA A 132 10.17 1.47 -4.89
C ALA A 132 10.20 0.67 -3.58
N GLU A 133 10.46 1.30 -2.43
CA GLU A 133 10.43 0.61 -1.14
C GLU A 133 9.02 0.13 -0.77
N ALA A 134 7.96 0.89 -1.09
CA ALA A 134 6.58 0.45 -0.89
C ALA A 134 6.25 -0.80 -1.74
N ALA A 135 6.66 -0.82 -3.01
CA ALA A 135 6.47 -1.98 -3.88
C ALA A 135 7.27 -3.20 -3.40
N LEU A 136 8.48 -2.99 -2.87
CA LEU A 136 9.30 -4.04 -2.27
C LEU A 136 8.70 -4.55 -0.96
N GLY A 137 8.09 -3.68 -0.16
CA GLY A 137 7.32 -4.06 1.02
C GLY A 137 6.12 -4.95 0.64
N ALA A 138 5.32 -4.52 -0.34
CA ALA A 138 4.21 -5.32 -0.85
C ALA A 138 4.67 -6.67 -1.44
N TYR A 139 5.83 -6.70 -2.11
CA TYR A 139 6.43 -7.94 -2.61
C TYR A 139 6.86 -8.88 -1.47
N ASP A 140 7.53 -8.35 -0.43
CA ASP A 140 7.93 -9.12 0.76
C ASP A 140 6.70 -9.61 1.56
N GLU A 141 5.62 -8.83 1.60
CA GLU A 141 4.33 -9.20 2.19
C GLU A 141 3.71 -10.37 1.43
N VAL A 142 3.64 -10.29 0.10
CA VAL A 142 3.12 -11.35 -0.78
C VAL A 142 4.00 -12.61 -0.71
N LEU A 143 5.32 -12.47 -0.59
CA LEU A 143 6.25 -13.60 -0.56
C LEU A 143 6.49 -14.24 0.82
N GLY A 144 5.83 -13.76 1.88
CA GLY A 144 5.69 -14.54 3.11
C GLY A 144 6.42 -14.01 4.34
N ARG A 145 6.38 -12.70 4.60
CA ARG A 145 6.86 -12.16 5.88
C ARG A 145 5.83 -11.57 6.83
N ARG A 146 4.55 -11.54 6.45
CA ARG A 146 3.44 -11.39 7.41
C ARG A 146 2.21 -12.18 6.95
N GLY A 147 2.29 -13.50 7.12
CA GLY A 147 1.12 -14.39 7.12
C GLY A 147 0.52 -14.55 8.52
N GLU A 148 0.76 -13.60 9.43
CA GLU A 148 0.12 -13.63 10.74
C GLU A 148 -1.27 -13.00 10.62
N LEU A 149 -2.29 -13.85 10.47
CA LEU A 149 -3.66 -13.58 10.88
C LEU A 149 -3.69 -12.99 12.32
N GLN A 150 -3.64 -11.67 12.42
CA GLN A 150 -3.52 -11.00 13.71
C GLN A 150 -4.85 -11.10 14.48
N ALA A 151 -4.92 -11.95 15.50
CA ALA A 151 -6.06 -11.99 16.43
C ALA A 151 -6.35 -10.61 17.05
N VAL A 152 -5.34 -9.74 17.13
CA VAL A 152 -5.47 -8.33 17.52
C VAL A 152 -6.49 -7.58 16.64
N ALA A 153 -6.52 -7.83 15.32
CA ALA A 153 -7.49 -7.19 14.43
C ALA A 153 -8.94 -7.56 14.79
N LEU A 154 -9.21 -8.82 15.17
CA LEU A 154 -10.53 -9.25 15.64
C LEU A 154 -10.92 -8.55 16.95
N HIS A 155 -9.99 -8.40 17.89
CA HIS A 155 -10.22 -7.66 19.13
C HIS A 155 -10.48 -6.16 18.87
N ASP A 156 -9.77 -5.57 17.93
CA ASP A 156 -9.98 -4.17 17.54
C ASP A 156 -11.34 -3.97 16.87
N ILE A 157 -11.77 -4.90 16.01
CA ILE A 157 -13.11 -4.91 15.41
C ILE A 157 -14.19 -4.95 16.50
N VAL A 158 -14.07 -5.86 17.47
CA VAL A 158 -14.99 -5.92 18.63
C VAL A 158 -15.01 -4.58 19.38
N THR A 159 -13.84 -3.97 19.57
CA THR A 159 -13.71 -2.68 20.26
C THR A 159 -14.41 -1.56 19.50
N GLN A 160 -14.23 -1.48 18.18
CA GLN A 160 -14.88 -0.47 17.35
C GLN A 160 -16.40 -0.67 17.27
N LEU A 161 -16.89 -1.90 17.13
CA LEU A 161 -18.32 -2.18 17.13
C LEU A 161 -18.99 -1.79 18.45
N ARG A 162 -18.31 -2.00 19.58
CA ARG A 162 -18.78 -1.51 20.90
C ARG A 162 -18.78 0.00 20.99
N ALA A 163 -17.75 0.66 20.45
CA ALA A 163 -17.73 2.11 20.38
C ALA A 163 -18.90 2.63 19.55
N LEU A 164 -19.21 2.00 18.42
CA LEU A 164 -20.36 2.34 17.59
C LEU A 164 -21.69 2.16 18.31
N LEU A 165 -21.87 1.08 19.10
CA LEU A 165 -23.06 0.93 19.94
C LEU A 165 -23.22 2.07 20.95
N VAL A 166 -22.13 2.46 21.62
CA VAL A 166 -22.14 3.59 22.58
C VAL A 166 -22.44 4.91 21.89
N ILE A 167 -21.89 5.14 20.70
CA ILE A 167 -22.13 6.35 19.89
C ILE A 167 -23.60 6.37 19.42
N ALA A 168 -24.10 5.24 18.91
CA ALA A 168 -25.47 5.10 18.42
C ALA A 168 -26.55 5.25 19.48
N ALA A 169 -26.23 4.98 20.74
CA ALA A 169 -27.13 5.15 21.88
C ALA A 169 -27.33 6.62 22.30
N GLN A 170 -26.52 7.56 21.78
CA GLN A 170 -26.68 8.98 22.04
C GLN A 170 -27.84 9.55 21.22
N ASP A 171 -28.59 10.49 21.80
CA ASP A 171 -29.67 11.19 21.09
C ASP A 171 -29.11 11.99 19.90
N GLU A 172 -27.92 12.56 20.06
CA GLU A 172 -27.19 13.28 19.02
C GLU A 172 -25.74 12.77 18.96
N PRO A 173 -25.46 11.76 18.11
CA PRO A 173 -24.14 11.17 18.01
C PRO A 173 -23.10 12.15 17.43
N ASP A 174 -21.93 12.24 18.07
CA ASP A 174 -20.81 13.07 17.61
C ASP A 174 -20.30 12.62 16.22
N PRO A 175 -20.39 13.48 15.18
CA PRO A 175 -19.98 13.11 13.83
C PRO A 175 -18.52 12.73 13.68
N ALA A 176 -17.63 13.34 14.47
CA ALA A 176 -16.21 13.01 14.42
C ALA A 176 -15.94 11.61 14.95
N LYS A 177 -16.58 11.26 16.08
CA LYS A 177 -16.40 9.95 16.70
C LYS A 177 -17.02 8.85 15.85
N ALA A 178 -18.21 9.07 15.29
CA ALA A 178 -18.86 8.11 14.41
C ALA A 178 -17.99 7.82 13.17
N TYR A 179 -17.51 8.86 12.50
CA TYR A 179 -16.65 8.72 11.33
C TYR A 179 -15.33 7.99 11.65
N VAL A 180 -14.66 8.36 12.75
CA VAL A 180 -13.40 7.73 13.14
C VAL A 180 -13.62 6.26 13.47
N ALA A 181 -14.65 5.92 14.26
CA ALA A 181 -14.94 4.53 14.62
C ALA A 181 -15.26 3.67 13.39
N LEU A 182 -16.06 4.18 12.44
CA LEU A 182 -16.37 3.49 11.18
C LEU A 182 -15.15 3.33 10.27
N SER A 183 -14.29 4.36 10.20
CA SER A 183 -13.05 4.33 9.40
C SER A 183 -12.06 3.32 9.96
N VAL A 184 -11.87 3.31 11.28
CA VAL A 184 -11.00 2.33 11.94
C VAL A 184 -11.56 0.93 11.79
N LEU A 185 -12.87 0.73 11.98
CA LEU A 185 -13.53 -0.57 11.78
C LEU A 185 -13.29 -1.10 10.36
N THR A 186 -13.52 -0.27 9.35
CA THR A 186 -13.30 -0.63 7.94
C THR A 186 -11.84 -1.00 7.70
N ALA A 187 -10.89 -0.18 8.16
CA ALA A 187 -9.48 -0.45 7.99
C ALA A 187 -9.05 -1.78 8.66
N ARG A 188 -9.47 -2.03 9.91
CA ARG A 188 -9.16 -3.29 10.60
C ARG A 188 -9.74 -4.51 9.89
N PHE A 189 -10.95 -4.38 9.34
CA PHE A 189 -11.58 -5.45 8.57
C PHE A 189 -10.87 -5.70 7.24
N THR A 190 -10.52 -4.65 6.50
CA THR A 190 -9.73 -4.76 5.26
C THR A 190 -8.39 -5.43 5.52
N ASP A 191 -7.65 -4.98 6.56
CA ASP A 191 -6.39 -5.60 6.97
C ASP A 191 -6.59 -7.10 7.28
N LEU A 192 -7.65 -7.48 7.99
CA LEU A 192 -7.97 -8.88 8.30
C LEU A 192 -8.25 -9.70 7.03
N ALA A 193 -9.06 -9.17 6.11
CA ALA A 193 -9.42 -9.84 4.87
C ALA A 193 -8.22 -10.02 3.93
N ASP A 194 -7.38 -8.99 3.80
CA ASP A 194 -6.18 -9.03 2.98
C ASP A 194 -5.14 -10.01 3.55
N ASN A 195 -4.95 -10.00 4.88
CA ASN A 195 -4.09 -10.97 5.56
C ASN A 195 -4.60 -12.40 5.37
N ALA A 196 -5.92 -12.63 5.46
CA ALA A 196 -6.52 -13.94 5.22
C ALA A 196 -6.29 -14.42 3.78
N ARG A 197 -6.48 -13.53 2.79
CA ARG A 197 -6.23 -13.84 1.38
C ARG A 197 -4.75 -14.13 1.10
N ALA A 198 -3.84 -13.31 1.63
CA ALA A 198 -2.41 -13.48 1.49
C ALA A 198 -1.95 -14.80 2.12
N PHE A 199 -2.47 -15.12 3.31
CA PHE A 199 -2.23 -16.38 3.99
C PHE A 199 -2.70 -17.58 3.15
N MET A 200 -3.93 -17.57 2.65
CA MET A 200 -4.45 -18.65 1.77
C MET A 200 -3.58 -18.82 0.51
N GLY A 201 -3.12 -17.71 -0.08
CA GLY A 201 -2.18 -17.75 -1.20
C GLY A 201 -0.81 -18.33 -0.85
N SER A 202 -0.31 -18.06 0.37
CA SER A 202 0.98 -18.59 0.85
C SER A 202 0.95 -20.09 1.09
N LEU A 203 -0.17 -20.62 1.61
CA LEU A 203 -0.36 -22.07 1.82
C LEU A 203 -0.26 -22.84 0.50
N GLN A 204 -0.90 -22.33 -0.55
CA GLN A 204 -0.90 -22.97 -1.86
C GLN A 204 0.52 -23.05 -2.45
N ARG A 205 1.34 -22.02 -2.27
CA ARG A 205 2.73 -21.97 -2.78
C ARG A 205 3.70 -22.84 -2.00
N THR A 206 3.51 -22.99 -0.69
CA THR A 206 4.40 -23.81 0.14
C THR A 206 4.24 -25.30 -0.13
N ILE A 207 3.09 -25.74 -0.66
CA ILE A 207 2.86 -27.11 -1.13
C ILE A 207 3.69 -27.43 -2.38
N ASP A 208 4.11 -26.42 -3.15
CA ASP A 208 4.86 -26.58 -4.40
C ASP A 208 6.40 -26.55 -4.22
N LEU A 209 6.91 -26.38 -2.98
CA LEU A 209 8.35 -26.31 -2.72
C LEU A 209 8.98 -27.71 -2.66
N HIS A 210 9.70 -28.07 -3.73
CA HIS A 210 10.28 -29.41 -3.93
C HIS A 210 11.70 -29.65 -3.36
N ASP A 211 12.31 -28.72 -2.61
CA ASP A 211 13.72 -28.83 -2.18
C ASP A 211 14.00 -28.30 -0.74
N ILE A 212 13.16 -28.67 0.25
CA ILE A 212 13.41 -28.34 1.67
C ILE A 212 13.83 -29.61 2.43
N GLU A 213 14.82 -29.51 3.32
CA GLU A 213 15.16 -30.60 4.24
C GLU A 213 13.94 -31.01 5.07
N VAL A 214 13.67 -32.32 5.14
CA VAL A 214 12.43 -32.89 5.70
C VAL A 214 12.18 -32.42 7.13
N GLU A 215 13.23 -32.31 7.95
CA GLU A 215 13.17 -31.87 9.34
C GLU A 215 12.77 -30.38 9.45
N ALA A 216 13.32 -29.52 8.59
CA ALA A 216 12.97 -28.11 8.55
C ALA A 216 11.53 -27.90 8.07
N PHE A 217 11.09 -28.71 7.10
CA PHE A 217 9.71 -28.72 6.62
C PHE A 217 8.72 -29.17 7.69
N LEU A 218 9.04 -30.23 8.44
CA LEU A 218 8.20 -30.71 9.55
C LEU A 218 8.08 -29.69 10.68
N ALA A 219 9.19 -29.06 11.09
CA ALA A 219 9.16 -28.02 12.11
C ALA A 219 8.36 -26.77 11.67
N TYR A 220 8.43 -26.41 10.38
CA TYR A 220 7.60 -25.37 9.80
C TYR A 220 6.11 -25.75 9.82
N LYS A 221 5.77 -26.97 9.40
CA LYS A 221 4.39 -27.48 9.40
C LYS A 221 3.78 -27.50 10.80
N ASP A 222 4.53 -27.93 11.81
CA ASP A 222 4.03 -27.98 13.19
C ASP A 222 3.75 -26.58 13.75
N ARG A 223 4.63 -25.61 13.47
CA ARG A 223 4.39 -24.20 13.83
C ARG A 223 3.17 -23.62 13.11
N LEU A 224 3.02 -23.95 11.83
CA LEU A 224 1.88 -23.53 11.02
C LEU A 224 0.55 -24.11 11.54
N ILE A 225 0.52 -25.40 11.91
CA ILE A 225 -0.67 -26.04 12.48
C ILE A 225 -1.04 -25.38 13.82
N GLN A 226 -0.09 -25.24 14.74
CA GLN A 226 -0.35 -24.59 16.04
C GLN A 226 -0.81 -23.14 15.88
N TYR A 227 -0.31 -22.45 14.85
CA TYR A 227 -0.72 -21.11 14.51
C TYR A 227 -2.17 -21.07 13.99
N LEU A 228 -2.50 -21.96 13.05
CA LEU A 228 -3.84 -22.12 12.49
C LEU A 228 -4.88 -22.46 13.56
N GLU A 229 -4.59 -23.41 14.43
CA GLU A 229 -5.50 -23.84 15.49
C GLU A 229 -5.85 -22.66 16.41
N ARG A 230 -4.85 -21.86 16.78
CA ARG A 230 -5.05 -20.66 17.60
C ARG A 230 -5.90 -19.62 16.89
N PHE A 231 -5.56 -19.31 15.63
CA PHE A 231 -6.31 -18.31 14.88
C PHE A 231 -7.76 -18.74 14.63
N ILE A 232 -8.00 -20.00 14.27
CA ILE A 232 -9.35 -20.53 14.08
C ILE A 232 -10.13 -20.45 15.40
N GLN A 233 -9.50 -20.75 16.53
CA GLN A 233 -10.16 -20.63 17.83
C GLN A 233 -10.51 -19.17 18.16
N ASP A 234 -9.61 -18.23 17.88
CA ASP A 234 -9.86 -16.79 18.05
C ASP A 234 -10.95 -16.31 17.09
N LEU A 235 -10.96 -16.79 15.85
CA LEU A 235 -11.96 -16.46 14.83
C LEU A 235 -13.34 -16.99 15.20
N ILE A 236 -13.46 -18.24 15.67
CA ILE A 236 -14.73 -18.80 16.13
C ILE A 236 -15.26 -17.98 17.33
N THR A 237 -14.39 -17.69 18.29
CA THR A 237 -14.79 -17.02 19.54
C THR A 237 -15.13 -15.54 19.30
N LEU A 238 -14.23 -14.79 18.67
CA LEU A 238 -14.41 -13.37 18.42
C LEU A 238 -15.33 -13.11 17.23
N GLY A 239 -15.32 -13.95 16.20
CA GLY A 239 -16.23 -13.86 15.06
C GLY A 239 -17.69 -14.00 15.47
N GLY A 240 -18.02 -14.98 16.33
CA GLY A 240 -19.37 -15.09 16.88
C GLY A 240 -19.79 -13.85 17.69
N ARG A 241 -18.85 -13.27 18.46
CA ARG A 241 -19.10 -12.01 19.18
C ARG A 241 -19.30 -10.82 18.24
N ILE A 242 -18.51 -10.74 17.17
CA ILE A 242 -18.61 -9.70 16.15
C ILE A 242 -19.97 -9.78 15.46
N ALA A 243 -20.39 -10.98 15.05
CA ALA A 243 -21.71 -11.22 14.45
C ALA A 243 -22.85 -10.74 15.37
N LEU A 244 -22.78 -11.01 16.67
CA LEU A 244 -23.76 -10.52 17.65
C LEU A 244 -23.80 -8.98 17.73
N LEU A 245 -22.63 -8.32 17.75
CA LEU A 245 -22.57 -6.85 17.82
C LEU A 245 -23.06 -6.18 16.53
N ILE A 246 -22.78 -6.78 15.37
CA ILE A 246 -23.32 -6.34 14.08
C ILE A 246 -24.85 -6.47 14.09
N GLY A 247 -25.36 -7.65 14.47
CA GLY A 247 -26.80 -7.89 14.58
C GLY A 247 -27.49 -6.91 15.53
N GLU A 248 -26.88 -6.60 16.67
CA GLU A 248 -27.41 -5.61 17.61
C GLU A 248 -27.53 -4.20 16.99
N LEU A 249 -26.52 -3.76 16.23
CA LEU A 249 -26.56 -2.47 15.53
C LEU A 249 -27.62 -2.44 14.42
N GLU A 250 -27.80 -3.55 13.70
CA GLU A 250 -28.77 -3.70 12.62
C GLU A 250 -30.21 -3.78 13.13
N ASP A 251 -30.47 -4.63 14.13
CA ASP A 251 -31.80 -4.83 14.74
C ASP A 251 -32.32 -3.55 15.39
N GLN A 252 -31.43 -2.73 15.95
CA GLN A 252 -31.78 -1.42 16.51
C GLN A 252 -31.91 -0.32 15.45
N GLY A 253 -31.69 -0.62 14.17
CA GLY A 253 -31.76 0.35 13.07
C GLY A 253 -30.70 1.46 13.16
N ARG A 254 -29.58 1.22 13.85
CA ARG A 254 -28.57 2.24 14.17
C ARG A 254 -27.51 2.41 13.09
N VAL A 255 -27.33 1.40 12.24
CA VAL A 255 -26.33 1.42 11.14
C VAL A 255 -26.58 2.59 10.19
N GLY A 256 -27.76 2.66 9.57
CA GLY A 256 -28.08 3.69 8.57
C GLY A 256 -27.80 5.12 9.04
N PRO A 257 -28.28 5.54 10.22
CA PRO A 257 -27.94 6.84 10.81
C PRO A 257 -26.43 7.07 10.97
N LEU A 258 -25.67 6.11 11.48
CA LEU A 258 -24.22 6.24 11.62
C LEU A 258 -23.51 6.41 10.26
N LEU A 259 -23.95 5.67 9.23
CA LEU A 259 -23.37 5.78 7.89
C LEU A 259 -23.68 7.14 7.27
N ARG A 260 -24.88 7.69 7.46
CA ARG A 260 -25.23 9.06 7.01
C ARG A 260 -24.37 10.12 7.69
N ILE A 261 -24.17 10.00 9.00
CA ILE A 261 -23.30 10.91 9.76
C ILE A 261 -21.87 10.90 9.20
N ALA A 262 -21.32 9.72 8.90
CA ALA A 262 -19.99 9.59 8.30
C ALA A 262 -19.94 10.15 6.89
N ALA A 263 -20.96 9.90 6.07
CA ALA A 263 -21.08 10.40 4.71
C ALA A 263 -21.15 11.93 4.65
N ALA A 264 -22.01 12.55 5.46
CA ALA A 264 -22.15 14.00 5.55
C ALA A 264 -20.84 14.67 5.97
N ARG A 265 -20.10 14.04 6.90
CA ARG A 265 -18.78 14.54 7.31
C ARG A 265 -17.76 14.47 6.17
N GLU A 266 -17.76 13.39 5.38
CA GLU A 266 -16.84 13.25 4.23
C GLU A 266 -17.16 14.26 3.12
N ALA A 267 -18.43 14.62 2.96
CA ALA A 267 -18.89 15.59 1.98
C ALA A 267 -18.76 17.06 2.42
N VAL A 268 -18.23 17.36 3.61
CA VAL A 268 -18.24 18.71 4.20
C VAL A 268 -17.52 19.76 3.34
N ASP A 269 -16.49 19.34 2.59
CA ASP A 269 -15.70 20.22 1.72
C ASP A 269 -16.22 20.27 0.28
N ALA A 270 -17.35 19.62 -0.02
CA ALA A 270 -17.98 19.67 -1.34
C ALA A 270 -18.55 21.07 -1.63
N SER A 271 -18.63 21.42 -2.91
CA SER A 271 -19.30 22.64 -3.33
C SER A 271 -20.80 22.58 -2.95
N PRO A 272 -21.48 23.70 -2.69
CA PRO A 272 -22.91 23.69 -2.39
C PRO A 272 -23.77 23.00 -3.47
N ASP A 273 -23.34 23.10 -4.74
CA ASP A 273 -24.04 22.51 -5.88
C ASP A 273 -23.84 20.98 -5.97
N ASP A 274 -22.75 20.45 -5.37
CA ASP A 274 -22.39 19.03 -5.40
C ASP A 274 -22.60 18.32 -4.06
N ALA A 275 -22.91 19.03 -2.98
CA ALA A 275 -22.90 18.50 -1.61
C ALA A 275 -23.84 17.30 -1.43
N GLU A 276 -25.07 17.40 -1.93
CA GLU A 276 -26.06 16.31 -1.84
C GLU A 276 -25.62 15.07 -2.63
N HIS A 277 -25.03 15.27 -3.80
CA HIS A 277 -24.47 14.17 -4.59
C HIS A 277 -23.25 13.52 -3.92
N ALA A 278 -22.35 14.33 -3.38
CA ALA A 278 -21.15 13.86 -2.68
C ALA A 278 -21.51 13.04 -1.43
N GLU A 279 -22.50 13.50 -0.64
CA GLU A 279 -23.00 12.76 0.51
C GLU A 279 -23.63 11.43 0.10
N ALA A 280 -24.47 11.40 -0.95
CA ALA A 280 -25.08 10.18 -1.45
C ALA A 280 -24.02 9.14 -1.88
N VAL A 281 -23.00 9.57 -2.63
CA VAL A 281 -21.89 8.70 -3.06
C VAL A 281 -21.06 8.22 -1.87
N ALA A 282 -20.84 9.06 -0.87
CA ALA A 282 -20.16 8.65 0.36
C ALA A 282 -20.99 7.62 1.15
N TYR A 283 -22.30 7.83 1.26
CA TYR A 283 -23.21 6.90 1.93
C TYR A 283 -23.22 5.52 1.28
N GLU A 284 -23.34 5.43 -0.04
CA GLU A 284 -23.32 4.14 -0.76
C GLU A 284 -22.00 3.39 -0.50
N ARG A 285 -20.85 4.07 -0.54
CA ARG A 285 -19.55 3.46 -0.22
C ARG A 285 -19.49 2.95 1.22
N TRP A 286 -20.08 3.66 2.18
CA TRP A 286 -20.18 3.22 3.57
C TRP A 286 -21.13 2.03 3.72
N ALA A 287 -22.25 2.02 3.00
CA ALA A 287 -23.22 0.94 3.00
C ALA A 287 -22.63 -0.34 2.42
N ASP A 288 -21.91 -0.25 1.30
CA ASP A 288 -21.21 -1.39 0.68
C ASP A 288 -20.16 -2.00 1.62
N ARG A 289 -19.36 -1.15 2.27
CA ARG A 289 -18.35 -1.60 3.25
C ARG A 289 -18.99 -2.29 4.44
N TRP A 290 -20.06 -1.71 4.99
CA TRP A 290 -20.80 -2.31 6.09
C TRP A 290 -21.41 -3.65 5.68
N SER A 291 -22.07 -3.72 4.52
CA SER A 291 -22.66 -4.94 3.99
C SER A 291 -21.60 -6.03 3.79
N GLY A 292 -20.42 -5.70 3.25
CA GLY A 292 -19.33 -6.65 3.10
C GLY A 292 -18.83 -7.19 4.44
N LEU A 293 -18.68 -6.32 5.44
CA LEU A 293 -18.32 -6.72 6.80
C LEU A 293 -19.39 -7.62 7.43
N ALA A 294 -20.66 -7.21 7.39
CA ALA A 294 -21.78 -7.97 7.93
C ALA A 294 -21.89 -9.35 7.28
N GLN A 295 -21.83 -9.42 5.95
CA GLN A 295 -21.87 -10.68 5.20
C GLN A 295 -20.72 -11.62 5.61
N TRP A 296 -19.51 -11.08 5.79
CA TRP A 296 -18.35 -11.89 6.16
C TRP A 296 -18.50 -12.60 7.52
N PHE A 297 -19.12 -11.93 8.50
CA PHE A 297 -19.27 -12.47 9.86
C PHE A 297 -20.63 -13.15 10.14
N VAL A 298 -21.69 -12.78 9.42
CA VAL A 298 -23.07 -13.25 9.69
C VAL A 298 -23.51 -14.34 8.70
N SER A 299 -22.95 -14.38 7.49
CA SER A 299 -23.26 -15.40 6.47
C SER A 299 -22.21 -16.51 6.36
N GLY A 300 -21.20 -16.51 7.23
CA GLY A 300 -20.09 -17.47 7.29
C GLY A 300 -20.27 -18.57 8.32
#